data_AF-A0A1H7ZSW8-F1
#
_entry.id   AF-A0A1H7ZSW8-F1
#
_cell.length_a   1.000
_cell.length_b   1.000
_cell.length_c   1.000
_cell.angle_alpha   90.00
_cell.angle_beta   90.00
_cell.angle_gamma   90.00
#
_symmetry.space_group_name_H-M   'P 1'
#
loop_
_entity.id
_entity.type
_entity.pdbx_description
1 polymer ?
#
loop_
_entity_poly.entity_id
_entity_poly.type
_entity_poly.pdbx_seq_one_letter_code
_entity_poly.pdbx_strand_id
1 'polypeptide(L)'
;MIDAVEQIRKKGLSRRETFIEEIAYQFDFFIEHGYYISRDHNELPPANSDKIGSVIHQLQLNMFRYYQDILLRQYGDSIAEWKRDATAVFNGLIREYTFHVLFGFKPLIQKELAVFIAERMDDLVLGLEKRDPRPLLTDELMKEYSMIDLEALTHTQEIRRTALMDTIESIIPDMSTANSRKNDLSEVTAMLREEFSAERPRPFLIQALLKDLSSENELTFYTDQLLQLIREGN
;
A
#
# COMPACT_ATOMS: atom_id res chain seq x y z
N MET A 1 8.23 -5.61 -2.24
CA MET A 1 7.83 -6.19 -0.93
C MET A 1 8.06 -7.70 -0.88
N ILE A 2 7.47 -8.51 -1.78
CA ILE A 2 7.64 -9.98 -1.76
C ILE A 2 9.10 -10.41 -1.78
N ASP A 3 9.92 -9.89 -2.70
CA ASP A 3 11.31 -10.33 -2.83
C ASP A 3 12.11 -10.09 -1.55
N ALA A 4 11.93 -8.93 -0.92
CA ALA A 4 12.59 -8.60 0.34
C ALA A 4 12.13 -9.50 1.50
N VAL A 5 10.84 -9.83 1.54
CA VAL A 5 10.28 -10.79 2.49
C VAL A 5 10.87 -12.19 2.28
N GLU A 6 11.01 -12.64 1.04
CA GLU A 6 11.68 -13.91 0.71
C GLU A 6 13.16 -13.91 1.11
N GLN A 7 13.86 -12.77 1.01
CA GLN A 7 15.22 -12.65 1.53
C GLN A 7 15.26 -12.76 3.06
N ILE A 8 14.30 -12.17 3.79
CA ILE A 8 14.20 -12.33 5.25
C ILE A 8 14.04 -13.81 5.61
N ARG A 9 13.16 -14.52 4.89
CA ARG A 9 12.90 -15.95 5.11
C ARG A 9 14.12 -16.83 4.85
N LYS A 10 14.97 -16.47 3.88
CA LYS A 10 16.22 -17.18 3.57
C LYS A 10 17.31 -17.02 4.62
N LYS A 11 17.17 -16.10 5.59
CA LYS A 11 18.16 -15.89 6.67
C LYS A 11 18.21 -17.04 7.68
N GLY A 12 17.28 -18.01 7.63
CA GLY A 12 17.27 -19.16 8.55
C GLY A 12 16.94 -18.78 10.00
N LEU A 13 16.22 -17.69 10.20
CA LEU A 13 15.77 -17.21 11.52
C LEU A 13 14.71 -18.13 12.11
N SER A 14 14.53 -18.07 13.44
CA SER A 14 13.40 -18.74 14.07
C SER A 14 12.06 -18.16 13.58
N ARG A 15 10.96 -18.90 13.79
CA ARG A 15 9.61 -18.41 13.43
C ARG A 15 9.30 -17.05 14.05
N ARG A 16 9.63 -16.88 15.33
CA ARG A 16 9.40 -15.62 16.06
C ARG A 16 10.26 -14.48 15.54
N GLU A 17 11.54 -14.73 15.29
CA GLU A 17 12.43 -13.69 14.75
C GLU A 17 12.02 -13.29 13.33
N THR A 18 11.64 -14.26 12.49
CA THR A 18 11.11 -14.01 11.15
C THR A 18 9.85 -13.15 11.22
N PHE A 19 8.92 -13.47 12.13
CA PHE A 19 7.69 -12.70 12.35
C PHE A 19 7.98 -11.23 12.68
N ILE A 20 8.89 -10.99 13.63
CA ILE A 20 9.26 -9.62 14.04
C ILE A 20 10.00 -8.89 12.90
N GLU A 21 10.90 -9.55 12.18
CA GLU A 21 11.60 -8.96 11.03
C GLU A 21 10.65 -8.60 9.88
N GLU A 22 9.68 -9.47 9.57
CA GLU A 22 8.67 -9.18 8.55
C GLU A 22 7.81 -7.97 8.95
N ILE A 23 7.39 -7.86 10.22
CA ILE A 23 6.66 -6.68 10.72
C ILE A 23 7.52 -5.42 10.61
N ALA A 24 8.76 -5.45 11.07
CA ALA A 24 9.66 -4.28 11.06
C ALA A 24 9.90 -3.79 9.62
N TYR A 25 10.16 -4.73 8.70
CA TYR A 25 10.36 -4.44 7.29
C TYR A 25 9.14 -3.75 6.66
N GLN A 26 7.93 -4.03 7.13
CA GLN A 26 6.76 -3.32 6.61
C GLN A 26 6.77 -1.84 6.92
N PHE A 27 7.15 -1.46 8.13
CA PHE A 27 7.27 -0.06 8.50
C PHE A 27 8.36 0.62 7.65
N ASP A 28 9.50 -0.05 7.46
CA ASP A 28 10.55 0.45 6.55
C ASP A 28 10.03 0.61 5.13
N PHE A 29 9.30 -0.38 4.62
CA PHE A 29 8.69 -0.32 3.29
C PHE A 29 7.72 0.86 3.17
N PHE A 30 6.83 1.09 4.15
CA PHE A 30 5.91 2.22 4.11
C PHE A 30 6.59 3.57 4.33
N ILE A 31 7.67 3.62 5.12
CA ILE A 31 8.47 4.84 5.29
C ILE A 31 9.16 5.22 3.98
N GLU A 32 9.81 4.25 3.35
CA GLU A 32 10.58 4.44 2.12
C GLU A 32 9.68 4.68 0.91
N HIS A 33 8.63 3.88 0.79
CA HIS A 33 7.79 3.86 -0.40
C HIS A 33 6.52 4.66 -0.20
N GLY A 34 6.12 5.13 0.99
CA GLY A 34 4.88 5.88 1.21
C GLY A 34 3.68 5.03 1.66
N TYR A 35 2.70 5.70 2.28
CA TYR A 35 1.53 5.05 2.90
C TYR A 35 0.34 4.95 1.94
N TYR A 36 0.16 3.77 1.35
CA TYR A 36 -0.97 3.49 0.43
C TYR A 36 -2.26 3.12 1.14
N ILE A 37 -2.24 3.02 2.47
CA ILE A 37 -3.36 2.56 3.27
C ILE A 37 -4.06 3.74 3.93
N SER A 38 -4.37 4.79 3.16
CA SER A 38 -5.07 5.96 3.69
C SER A 38 -6.31 5.54 4.48
N ARG A 39 -6.53 6.22 5.61
CA ARG A 39 -7.58 5.91 6.57
C ARG A 39 -8.96 6.27 6.04
N ASP A 40 -8.99 7.28 5.18
CA ASP A 40 -10.20 7.95 4.78
C ASP A 40 -10.33 7.98 3.27
N HIS A 41 -11.52 7.63 2.79
CA HIS A 41 -12.05 8.04 1.49
C HIS A 41 -12.03 9.57 1.27
N ASN A 42 -11.65 10.37 2.28
CA ASN A 42 -11.62 11.84 2.27
C ASN A 42 -10.22 12.47 2.18
N GLU A 43 -9.12 11.71 2.30
CA GLU A 43 -7.76 12.26 2.17
C GLU A 43 -7.18 12.12 0.76
N LEU A 44 -7.78 11.27 -0.07
CA LEU A 44 -7.69 11.40 -1.51
C LEU A 44 -8.79 12.39 -1.92
N PRO A 45 -8.53 13.40 -2.77
CA PRO A 45 -9.61 14.05 -3.48
C PRO A 45 -10.51 12.95 -4.08
N PRO A 46 -11.84 13.10 -4.13
CA PRO A 46 -12.71 12.18 -4.82
C PRO A 46 -12.39 12.23 -6.31
N ALA A 47 -11.28 11.61 -6.71
CA ALA A 47 -11.03 11.27 -8.08
C ALA A 47 -11.99 10.13 -8.36
N ASN A 48 -13.09 10.49 -9.00
CA ASN A 48 -14.13 9.62 -9.53
C ASN A 48 -13.57 8.73 -10.67
N SER A 49 -12.37 8.16 -10.49
CA SER A 49 -11.80 7.16 -11.39
C SER A 49 -11.93 5.80 -10.71
N ASP A 50 -12.94 5.03 -11.12
CA ASP A 50 -13.19 3.65 -10.65
C ASP A 50 -11.93 2.74 -10.76
N LYS A 51 -10.97 3.15 -11.60
CA LYS A 51 -9.69 2.47 -11.83
C LYS A 51 -8.67 2.63 -10.70
N ILE A 52 -8.47 3.80 -10.10
CA ILE A 52 -7.55 3.91 -8.95
C ILE A 52 -8.14 3.19 -7.73
N GLY A 53 -9.45 3.38 -7.51
CA GLY A 53 -10.14 2.74 -6.39
C GLY A 53 -9.96 1.22 -6.42
N SER A 54 -10.14 0.60 -7.59
CA SER A 54 -9.96 -0.85 -7.75
C SER A 54 -8.52 -1.32 -7.54
N VAL A 55 -7.51 -0.56 -7.96
CA VAL A 55 -6.09 -0.90 -7.74
C VAL A 55 -5.71 -0.79 -6.26
N ILE A 56 -6.10 0.29 -5.59
CA ILE A 56 -5.85 0.47 -4.14
C ILE A 56 -6.58 -0.61 -3.35
N HIS A 57 -7.82 -0.91 -3.72
CA HIS A 57 -8.58 -1.99 -3.10
C HIS A 57 -7.87 -3.34 -3.29
N GLN A 58 -7.41 -3.66 -4.50
CA GLN A 58 -6.64 -4.88 -4.77
C GLN A 58 -5.37 -4.96 -3.92
N LEU A 59 -4.66 -3.85 -3.72
CA LEU A 59 -3.49 -3.80 -2.85
C LEU A 59 -3.87 -4.06 -1.39
N GLN A 60 -4.97 -3.48 -0.89
CA GLN A 60 -5.47 -3.73 0.46
C GLN A 60 -5.83 -5.20 0.68
N LEU A 61 -6.49 -5.83 -0.30
CA LEU A 61 -6.83 -7.26 -0.26
C LEU A 61 -5.57 -8.14 -0.23
N ASN A 62 -4.57 -7.82 -1.07
CA ASN A 62 -3.28 -8.52 -1.08
C ASN A 62 -2.54 -8.41 0.25
N MET A 63 -2.49 -7.21 0.82
CA MET A 63 -1.86 -6.96 2.12
C MET A 63 -2.56 -7.73 3.24
N PHE A 64 -3.89 -7.76 3.24
CA PHE A 64 -4.66 -8.52 4.22
C PHE A 64 -4.36 -10.03 4.11
N ARG A 65 -4.27 -10.58 2.90
CA ARG A 65 -3.87 -11.98 2.71
C ARG A 65 -2.47 -12.26 3.23
N TYR A 66 -1.53 -11.39 2.94
CA TYR A 66 -0.16 -11.50 3.42
C TYR A 66 -0.11 -11.50 4.96
N TYR A 67 -0.88 -10.64 5.61
CA TYR A 67 -1.01 -10.63 7.07
C TYR A 67 -1.58 -11.93 7.62
N GLN A 68 -2.61 -12.48 6.99
CA GLN A 68 -3.15 -13.77 7.39
C GLN A 68 -2.09 -14.88 7.27
N ASP A 69 -1.29 -14.89 6.19
CA ASP A 69 -0.18 -15.84 6.02
C ASP A 69 0.86 -15.72 7.13
N ILE A 70 1.32 -14.49 7.43
CA ILE A 70 2.28 -14.26 8.51
C ILE A 70 1.75 -14.79 9.85
N LEU A 71 0.50 -14.47 10.17
CA LEU A 71 -0.11 -14.89 11.43
C LEU A 71 -0.26 -16.41 11.49
N LEU A 72 -0.67 -17.07 10.40
CA LEU A 72 -0.78 -18.54 10.33
C LEU A 72 0.60 -19.21 10.47
N ARG A 73 1.66 -18.63 9.91
CA ARG A 73 3.03 -19.16 10.08
C ARG A 73 3.53 -19.04 11.52
N GLN A 74 3.17 -17.97 12.21
CA GLN A 74 3.58 -17.72 13.58
C GLN A 74 2.79 -18.56 14.60
N TYR A 75 1.46 -18.58 14.46
CA TYR A 75 0.55 -19.15 15.46
C TYR A 75 -0.02 -20.52 15.07
N GLY A 76 0.01 -20.89 13.79
CA GLY A 76 -0.49 -22.18 13.31
C GLY A 76 -1.98 -22.35 13.54
N ASP A 77 -2.38 -23.56 13.95
CA ASP A 77 -3.79 -23.93 14.11
C ASP A 77 -4.50 -23.20 15.26
N SER A 78 -3.76 -22.61 16.22
CA SER A 78 -4.32 -21.85 17.35
C SER A 78 -5.21 -20.67 16.92
N ILE A 79 -4.99 -20.15 15.71
CA ILE A 79 -5.79 -19.04 15.16
C ILE A 79 -6.68 -19.47 14.01
N ALA A 80 -6.74 -20.75 13.63
CA ALA A 80 -7.38 -21.19 12.39
C ALA A 80 -8.85 -20.76 12.29
N GLU A 81 -9.58 -20.83 13.40
CA GLU A 81 -10.99 -20.41 13.52
C GLU A 81 -11.16 -18.88 13.45
N TRP A 82 -10.25 -18.12 14.07
CA TRP A 82 -10.32 -16.65 14.16
C TRP A 82 -9.39 -15.92 13.21
N LYS A 83 -8.79 -16.61 12.23
CA LYS A 83 -7.68 -16.09 11.42
C LYS A 83 -8.01 -14.73 10.80
N ARG A 84 -9.26 -14.51 10.39
CA ARG A 84 -9.70 -13.26 9.76
C ARG A 84 -9.87 -12.14 10.77
N ASP A 85 -10.45 -12.43 11.93
CA ASP A 85 -10.57 -11.46 13.02
C ASP A 85 -9.19 -11.04 13.53
N ALA A 86 -8.29 -12.00 13.75
CA ALA A 86 -6.90 -11.73 14.13
C ALA A 86 -6.16 -10.91 13.06
N THR A 87 -6.37 -11.23 11.77
CA THR A 87 -5.79 -10.48 10.66
C THR A 87 -6.31 -9.04 10.61
N ALA A 88 -7.60 -8.82 10.86
CA ALA A 88 -8.18 -7.49 10.88
C ALA A 88 -7.61 -6.62 12.01
N VAL A 89 -7.47 -7.18 13.22
CA VAL A 89 -6.82 -6.50 14.35
C VAL A 89 -5.37 -6.16 14.02
N PHE A 90 -4.61 -7.12 13.49
CA PHE A 90 -3.22 -6.92 13.10
C PHE A 90 -3.07 -5.84 12.02
N ASN A 91 -3.89 -5.90 10.97
CA ASN A 91 -3.93 -4.88 9.92
C ASN A 91 -4.20 -3.49 10.51
N GLY A 92 -5.18 -3.37 11.43
CA GLY A 92 -5.48 -2.13 12.14
C GLY A 92 -4.29 -1.58 12.91
N LEU A 93 -3.54 -2.42 13.63
CA LEU A 93 -2.33 -2.01 14.35
C LEU A 93 -1.25 -1.50 13.39
N ILE A 94 -0.93 -2.26 12.34
CA ILE A 94 0.07 -1.83 11.33
C ILE A 94 -0.33 -0.47 10.75
N ARG A 95 -1.60 -0.29 10.36
CA ARG A 95 -2.11 0.95 9.80
C ARG A 95 -1.96 2.13 10.76
N GLU A 96 -2.43 1.99 12.00
CA GLU A 96 -2.39 3.08 12.98
C GLU A 96 -0.97 3.55 13.26
N TYR A 97 -0.07 2.60 13.50
CA TYR A 97 1.30 2.94 13.85
C TYR A 97 2.07 3.47 12.64
N THR A 98 1.79 2.98 11.44
CA THR A 98 2.37 3.56 10.22
C THR A 98 1.93 5.01 10.05
N PHE A 99 0.66 5.32 10.33
CA PHE A 99 0.18 6.70 10.33
C PHE A 99 0.94 7.58 11.33
N HIS A 100 1.14 7.11 12.57
CA HIS A 100 1.91 7.85 13.57
C HIS A 100 3.38 8.07 13.17
N VAL A 101 4.02 7.10 12.55
CA VAL A 101 5.40 7.20 12.06
C VAL A 101 5.51 8.24 10.95
N LEU A 102 4.63 8.18 9.95
CA LEU A 102 4.74 8.99 8.73
C LEU A 102 4.16 10.40 8.88
N PHE A 103 2.98 10.53 9.48
CA PHE A 103 2.25 11.80 9.55
C PHE A 103 2.28 12.42 10.96
N GLY A 104 2.45 11.58 11.99
CA GLY A 104 2.61 12.03 13.36
C GLY A 104 4.04 12.48 13.72
N PHE A 105 4.99 12.33 12.79
CA PHE A 105 6.43 12.59 12.94
C PHE A 105 7.01 11.99 14.24
N LYS A 106 6.56 10.79 14.60
CA LYS A 106 7.02 10.10 15.82
C LYS A 106 8.29 9.32 15.51
N PRO A 107 9.40 9.52 16.25
CA PRO A 107 10.65 8.80 16.01
C PRO A 107 10.59 7.39 16.64
N LEU A 108 9.66 6.57 16.19
CA LEU A 108 9.52 5.18 16.64
C LEU A 108 10.53 4.30 15.92
N ILE A 109 11.25 3.48 16.68
CA ILE A 109 12.15 2.48 16.12
C ILE A 109 11.30 1.30 15.62
N GLN A 110 11.41 0.99 14.33
CA GLN A 110 10.59 -0.01 13.63
C GLN A 110 10.67 -1.38 14.29
N LYS A 111 11.87 -1.76 14.75
CA LYS A 111 12.08 -3.04 15.44
C LYS A 111 11.37 -3.09 16.80
N GLU A 112 11.40 -2.00 17.56
CA GLU A 112 10.71 -1.93 18.87
C GLU A 112 9.19 -1.97 18.67
N LEU A 113 8.70 -1.25 17.68
CA LEU A 113 7.29 -1.27 17.29
C LEU A 113 6.84 -2.66 16.83
N ALA A 114 7.67 -3.35 16.04
CA ALA A 114 7.41 -4.71 15.60
C ALA A 114 7.31 -5.69 16.78
N VAL A 115 8.21 -5.59 17.76
CA VAL A 115 8.15 -6.38 18.99
C VAL A 115 6.86 -6.08 19.76
N PHE A 116 6.53 -4.80 19.94
CA PHE A 116 5.30 -4.40 20.62
C PHE A 116 4.05 -4.99 19.96
N ILE A 117 3.92 -4.89 18.63
CA ILE A 117 2.78 -5.43 17.89
C ILE A 117 2.74 -6.95 18.00
N ALA A 118 3.88 -7.63 17.89
CA ALA A 118 3.96 -9.08 18.01
C ALA A 118 3.48 -9.56 19.40
N GLU A 119 3.83 -8.86 20.47
CA GLU A 119 3.33 -9.17 21.82
C GLU A 119 1.82 -8.93 21.96
N ARG A 120 1.27 -7.88 21.35
CA ARG A 120 -0.19 -7.66 21.35
C ARG A 120 -0.94 -8.75 20.61
N MET A 121 -0.33 -9.31 19.56
CA MET A 121 -0.89 -10.47 18.88
C MET A 121 -0.80 -11.73 19.73
N ASP A 122 0.28 -11.92 20.50
CA ASP A 122 0.37 -13.04 21.44
C ASP A 122 -0.76 -12.96 22.50
N ASP A 123 -1.00 -11.76 23.05
CA ASP A 123 -2.08 -11.49 23.99
C ASP A 123 -3.47 -11.76 23.37
N LEU A 124 -3.66 -11.35 22.11
CA LEU A 124 -4.90 -11.59 21.37
C LEU A 124 -5.18 -13.08 21.19
N VAL A 125 -4.19 -13.85 20.73
CA VAL A 125 -4.34 -15.29 20.47
C VAL A 125 -4.68 -16.04 21.75
N LEU A 126 -3.95 -15.77 22.85
CA LEU A 126 -4.26 -16.34 24.17
C LEU A 126 -5.69 -15.98 24.64
N GLY A 127 -6.12 -14.75 24.36
CA GLY A 127 -7.48 -14.29 24.67
C GLY A 127 -8.56 -15.01 23.87
N LEU A 128 -8.31 -15.27 22.59
CA LEU A 128 -9.20 -16.00 21.68
C LEU A 128 -9.33 -17.46 22.12
N GLU A 129 -8.21 -18.16 22.30
CA GLU A 129 -8.19 -19.57 22.75
C GLU A 129 -8.93 -19.76 24.09
N LYS A 130 -8.73 -18.82 25.02
CA LYS A 130 -9.34 -18.91 26.35
C LYS A 130 -10.86 -18.69 26.33
N ARG A 131 -11.34 -17.80 25.46
CA ARG A 131 -12.75 -17.37 25.46
C ARG A 131 -13.58 -18.08 24.40
N ASP A 132 -12.94 -18.68 23.42
CA ASP A 132 -13.56 -19.38 22.30
C ASP A 132 -14.74 -18.58 21.68
N PRO A 133 -14.54 -17.28 21.34
CA PRO A 133 -15.62 -16.47 20.83
C PRO A 133 -16.05 -16.95 19.45
N ARG A 134 -17.30 -16.75 19.05
CA ARG A 134 -17.66 -16.95 17.65
C ARG A 134 -16.89 -15.97 16.74
N PRO A 135 -16.32 -16.45 15.62
CA PRO A 135 -15.70 -15.56 14.62
C PRO A 135 -16.69 -14.51 14.11
N LEU A 136 -16.23 -13.26 14.02
CA LEU A 136 -17.04 -12.16 13.50
C LEU A 136 -16.94 -12.07 11.97
N LEU A 137 -15.71 -12.14 11.44
CA LEU A 137 -15.44 -12.13 10.01
C LEU A 137 -15.49 -13.55 9.43
N THR A 138 -16.68 -13.95 8.99
CA THR A 138 -16.94 -15.26 8.39
C THR A 138 -16.41 -15.37 6.97
N ASP A 139 -16.28 -16.60 6.46
CA ASP A 139 -15.97 -16.88 5.05
C ASP A 139 -16.89 -16.12 4.09
N GLU A 140 -18.17 -16.03 4.44
CA GLU A 140 -19.19 -15.38 3.63
C GLU A 140 -19.00 -13.86 3.54
N LEU A 141 -18.66 -13.22 4.66
CA LEU A 141 -18.37 -11.78 4.70
C LEU A 141 -17.06 -11.42 3.99
N MET A 142 -16.16 -12.39 3.84
CA MET A 142 -14.79 -12.19 3.34
C MET A 142 -14.55 -12.86 1.98
N LYS A 143 -15.61 -13.13 1.21
CA LYS A 143 -15.54 -13.78 -0.11
C LYS A 143 -14.61 -13.03 -1.09
N GLU A 144 -14.60 -11.70 -1.07
CA GLU A 144 -13.73 -10.86 -1.91
C GLU A 144 -12.23 -11.10 -1.64
N TYR A 145 -11.86 -11.36 -0.39
CA TYR A 145 -10.50 -11.72 -0.01
C TYR A 145 -10.13 -13.15 -0.40
N SER A 146 -11.05 -13.98 -0.91
CA SER A 146 -10.83 -15.40 -1.20
C SER A 146 -10.46 -15.69 -2.66
N MET A 147 -10.64 -14.73 -3.58
CA MET A 147 -10.50 -14.95 -5.04
C MET A 147 -9.20 -14.43 -5.67
N ILE A 148 -8.21 -14.03 -4.85
CA ILE A 148 -7.08 -13.23 -5.32
C ILE A 148 -5.78 -14.02 -5.38
N ASP A 149 -5.05 -13.91 -6.48
CA ASP A 149 -3.74 -14.55 -6.64
C ASP A 149 -2.63 -13.73 -5.96
N LEU A 150 -1.79 -14.38 -5.15
CA LEU A 150 -0.65 -13.73 -4.49
C LEU A 150 0.45 -13.32 -5.47
N GLU A 151 0.51 -13.92 -6.67
CA GLU A 151 1.51 -13.57 -7.71
C GLU A 151 1.33 -12.17 -8.32
N ALA A 152 0.16 -11.54 -8.15
CA ALA A 152 -0.15 -10.20 -8.66
C ALA A 152 0.65 -9.06 -7.99
N LEU A 153 1.44 -9.36 -6.95
CA LEU A 153 2.26 -8.40 -6.20
C LEU A 153 3.57 -7.99 -6.90
N THR A 154 3.93 -8.63 -8.02
CA THR A 154 5.13 -8.27 -8.81
C THR A 154 4.88 -7.14 -9.81
N HIS A 155 3.63 -6.88 -10.21
CA HIS A 155 3.25 -5.83 -11.17
C HIS A 155 2.80 -4.52 -10.51
N THR A 156 3.01 -4.37 -9.19
CA THR A 156 2.41 -3.27 -8.41
C THR A 156 2.86 -1.88 -8.86
N GLN A 157 4.13 -1.70 -9.25
CA GLN A 157 4.65 -0.38 -9.64
C GLN A 157 4.12 0.08 -11.01
N GLU A 158 4.04 -0.82 -11.98
CA GLU A 158 3.53 -0.50 -13.31
C GLU A 158 2.02 -0.28 -13.31
N ILE A 159 1.28 -1.13 -12.60
CA ILE A 159 -0.16 -0.95 -12.39
C ILE A 159 -0.43 0.39 -11.69
N ARG A 160 0.37 0.73 -10.67
CA ARG A 160 0.23 1.97 -9.92
C ARG A 160 0.59 3.21 -10.75
N ARG A 161 1.68 3.17 -11.51
CA ARG A 161 2.05 4.24 -12.46
C ARG A 161 0.92 4.48 -13.46
N THR A 162 0.40 3.42 -14.05
CA THR A 162 -0.71 3.48 -15.02
C THR A 162 -1.95 4.09 -14.38
N ALA A 163 -2.30 3.69 -13.15
CA ALA A 163 -3.47 4.19 -12.45
C ALA A 163 -3.35 5.68 -12.08
N LEU A 164 -2.17 6.13 -11.63
CA LEU A 164 -1.88 7.55 -11.37
C LEU A 164 -2.02 8.39 -12.65
N MET A 165 -1.49 7.89 -13.77
CA MET A 165 -1.63 8.56 -15.08
C MET A 165 -3.09 8.67 -15.53
N ASP A 166 -3.85 7.56 -15.46
CA ASP A 166 -5.28 7.55 -15.79
C ASP A 166 -6.09 8.55 -14.93
N THR A 167 -5.66 8.79 -13.70
CA THR A 167 -6.36 9.72 -12.80
C THR A 167 -6.05 11.16 -13.07
N ILE A 168 -4.79 11.50 -13.35
CA ILE A 168 -4.43 12.84 -13.82
C ILE A 168 -5.27 13.19 -15.06
N GLU A 169 -5.38 12.27 -16.02
CA GLU A 169 -6.21 12.45 -17.23
C GLU A 169 -7.69 12.67 -16.89
N SER A 170 -8.23 11.96 -15.89
CA SER A 170 -9.63 12.09 -15.48
C SER A 170 -9.94 13.40 -14.74
N ILE A 171 -8.97 14.01 -14.05
CA ILE A 171 -9.17 15.23 -13.26
C ILE A 171 -9.15 16.48 -14.16
N ILE A 172 -8.28 16.50 -15.17
CA ILE A 172 -8.05 17.66 -16.05
C ILE A 172 -9.35 18.29 -16.61
N PRO A 173 -10.33 17.52 -17.12
CA PRO A 173 -11.58 18.08 -17.64
C PRO A 173 -12.38 18.88 -16.61
N ASP A 174 -12.36 18.47 -15.34
CA ASP A 174 -13.19 19.01 -14.26
C ASP A 174 -12.51 20.12 -13.45
N MET A 175 -11.24 20.42 -13.73
CA MET A 175 -10.48 21.46 -13.02
C MET A 175 -11.06 22.87 -13.22
N SER A 176 -10.81 23.75 -12.25
CA SER A 176 -11.30 25.14 -12.27
C SER A 176 -10.48 26.08 -13.18
N THR A 177 -9.44 25.58 -13.84
CA THR A 177 -8.52 26.34 -14.70
C THR A 177 -9.08 26.65 -16.10
N ALA A 178 -8.41 27.56 -16.82
CA ALA A 178 -8.81 27.96 -18.17
C ALA A 178 -8.75 26.78 -19.16
N ASN A 179 -9.67 26.74 -20.13
CA ASN A 179 -9.71 25.66 -21.14
C ASN A 179 -8.40 25.53 -21.94
N SER A 180 -7.70 26.63 -22.20
CA SER A 180 -6.37 26.58 -22.82
C SER A 180 -5.37 25.81 -21.96
N ARG A 181 -5.37 26.06 -20.63
CA ARG A 181 -4.51 25.36 -19.69
C ARG A 181 -4.90 23.88 -19.56
N LYS A 182 -6.19 23.55 -19.58
CA LYS A 182 -6.64 22.14 -19.61
C LYS A 182 -6.08 21.39 -20.82
N ASN A 183 -6.13 22.01 -22.00
CA ASN A 183 -5.56 21.41 -23.22
C ASN A 183 -4.04 21.21 -23.07
N ASP A 184 -3.31 22.21 -22.59
CA ASP A 184 -1.86 22.10 -22.33
C ASP A 184 -1.56 20.95 -21.35
N LEU A 185 -2.31 20.84 -20.25
CA LEU A 185 -2.15 19.77 -19.26
C LEU A 185 -2.45 18.38 -19.85
N SER A 186 -3.45 18.26 -20.72
CA SER A 186 -3.73 17.01 -21.45
C SER A 186 -2.58 16.63 -22.38
N GLU A 187 -2.00 17.58 -23.11
CA GLU A 187 -0.83 17.33 -23.97
C GLU A 187 0.40 16.93 -23.15
N VAL A 188 0.66 17.61 -22.03
CA VAL A 188 1.74 17.27 -21.08
C VAL A 188 1.56 15.87 -20.52
N THR A 189 0.33 15.49 -20.18
CA THR A 189 0.01 14.15 -19.66
C THR A 189 0.19 13.06 -20.72
N ALA A 190 -0.20 13.33 -21.97
CA ALA A 190 0.04 12.42 -23.09
C ALA A 190 1.54 12.22 -23.34
N MET A 191 2.32 13.31 -23.39
CA MET A 191 3.79 13.25 -23.54
C MET A 191 4.44 12.47 -22.39
N LEU A 192 3.95 12.64 -21.16
CA LEU A 192 4.45 11.91 -20.00
C LEU A 192 4.18 10.39 -20.12
N ARG A 193 3.01 10.00 -20.64
CA ARG A 193 2.64 8.59 -20.88
C ARG A 193 3.51 7.95 -21.96
N GLU A 194 3.78 8.68 -23.04
CA GLU A 194 4.70 8.24 -24.09
C GLU A 194 6.10 8.03 -23.52
N GLU A 195 6.59 8.97 -22.72
CA GLU A 195 7.93 8.89 -22.14
C GLU A 195 8.07 7.72 -21.16
N PHE A 196 7.04 7.42 -20.36
CA PHE A 196 7.02 6.24 -19.49
C PHE A 196 7.01 4.90 -20.23
N SER A 197 6.57 4.90 -21.49
CA SER A 197 6.48 3.70 -22.34
C SER A 197 7.64 3.59 -23.33
N ALA A 198 8.54 4.57 -23.37
CA ALA A 198 9.67 4.60 -24.28
C ALA A 198 10.73 3.54 -23.90
N GLU A 199 11.42 2.98 -24.90
CA GLU A 199 12.55 2.06 -24.66
C GLU A 199 13.69 2.71 -23.86
N ARG A 200 13.82 4.04 -23.96
CA ARG A 200 14.81 4.84 -23.22
C ARG A 200 14.15 6.11 -22.69
N PRO A 201 13.45 6.02 -21.55
CA PRO A 201 12.83 7.17 -20.91
C PRO A 201 13.91 8.19 -20.51
N ARG A 202 13.64 9.47 -20.75
CA ARG A 202 14.52 10.59 -20.42
C ARG A 202 14.13 11.15 -19.05
N PRO A 203 14.90 10.89 -17.98
CA PRO A 203 14.49 11.26 -16.63
C PRO A 203 14.27 12.76 -16.45
N PHE A 204 15.08 13.60 -17.12
CA PHE A 204 14.93 15.05 -17.05
C PHE A 204 13.59 15.52 -17.64
N LEU A 205 13.12 14.87 -18.71
CA LEU A 205 11.88 15.25 -19.38
C LEU A 205 10.68 14.85 -18.52
N ILE A 206 10.71 13.62 -17.99
CA ILE A 206 9.69 13.14 -17.05
C ILE A 206 9.58 14.09 -15.84
N GLN A 207 10.71 14.49 -15.24
CA GLN A 207 10.72 15.45 -14.13
C GLN A 207 10.17 16.82 -14.52
N ALA A 208 10.49 17.31 -15.73
CA ALA A 208 9.98 18.58 -16.22
C ALA A 208 8.47 18.55 -16.45
N LEU A 209 7.95 17.49 -17.07
CA LEU A 209 6.52 17.28 -17.31
C LEU A 209 5.75 17.15 -15.99
N LEU A 210 6.25 16.36 -15.04
CA LEU A 210 5.65 16.23 -13.71
C LEU A 210 5.64 17.56 -12.94
N LYS A 211 6.68 18.38 -13.10
CA LYS A 211 6.76 19.71 -12.49
C LYS A 211 5.77 20.70 -13.11
N ASP A 212 5.48 20.61 -14.41
CA ASP A 212 4.44 21.44 -15.02
C ASP A 212 3.05 21.02 -14.50
N LEU A 213 2.76 19.72 -14.46
CA LEU A 213 1.51 19.20 -13.90
C LEU A 213 1.34 19.58 -12.43
N SER A 214 2.41 19.55 -11.63
CA SER A 214 2.36 19.86 -10.20
C SER A 214 2.12 21.34 -9.88
N SER A 215 2.16 22.22 -10.89
CA SER A 215 1.78 23.63 -10.74
C SER A 215 0.30 23.83 -10.44
N GLU A 216 -0.53 22.81 -10.72
CA GLU A 216 -1.95 22.80 -10.42
C GLU A 216 -2.18 22.01 -9.13
N ASN A 217 -2.79 22.64 -8.13
CA ASN A 217 -2.96 22.07 -6.78
C ASN A 217 -3.72 20.74 -6.80
N GLU A 218 -4.70 20.61 -7.70
CA GLU A 218 -5.49 19.40 -7.91
C GLU A 218 -4.65 18.19 -8.36
N LEU A 219 -3.48 18.43 -8.95
CA LEU A 219 -2.61 17.40 -9.52
C LEU A 219 -1.37 17.12 -8.67
N THR A 220 -0.97 18.03 -7.78
CA THR A 220 0.28 17.97 -7.00
C THR A 220 0.49 16.63 -6.30
N PHE A 221 -0.53 16.12 -5.61
CA PHE A 221 -0.45 14.83 -4.92
C PHE A 221 -0.08 13.69 -5.86
N TYR A 222 -0.76 13.56 -7.01
CA TYR A 222 -0.53 12.48 -7.96
C TYR A 222 0.85 12.59 -8.64
N THR A 223 1.29 13.81 -8.92
CA THR A 223 2.60 14.07 -9.52
C THR A 223 3.75 13.77 -8.56
N ASP A 224 3.58 14.04 -7.26
CA ASP A 224 4.57 13.70 -6.23
C ASP A 224 4.69 12.18 -6.06
N GLN A 225 3.56 11.47 -6.13
CA GLN A 225 3.53 10.01 -6.12
C GLN A 225 4.25 9.42 -7.35
N LEU A 226 4.05 10.00 -8.55
CA LEU A 226 4.78 9.58 -9.75
C LEU A 226 6.29 9.89 -9.67
N LEU A 227 6.68 11.03 -9.09
CA LEU A 227 8.08 11.38 -8.87
C LEU A 227 8.80 10.39 -7.94
N GLN A 228 8.12 9.90 -6.91
CA GLN A 228 8.65 8.89 -6.00
C GLN A 228 8.95 7.57 -6.75
N LEU A 229 8.01 7.10 -7.59
CA LEU A 229 8.17 5.89 -8.39
C LEU A 229 9.40 5.91 -9.32
N ILE A 230 9.75 7.07 -9.86
CA ILE A 230 10.89 7.21 -10.78
C ILE A 230 12.23 7.15 -10.05
N ARG A 231 12.28 7.63 -8.80
CA ARG A 231 13.50 7.58 -7.97
C ARG A 231 13.84 6.16 -7.52
N GLU A 232 12.84 5.29 -7.47
CA GLU A 232 12.96 3.88 -7.06
C GLU A 232 13.40 2.94 -8.20
N GLY A 233 13.29 3.37 -9.47
CA GLY A 233 13.58 2.56 -10.66
C GLY A 233 14.97 2.71 -11.28
N ASN A 234 15.88 3.50 -10.68
CA ASN A 234 17.27 3.70 -11.12
C ASN A 234 18.28 3.13 -10.13
#